data_AF-A0A135UHZ0-F1
#
_entry.id   AF-A0A135UHZ0-F1
#
_cell.length_a   1.000
_cell.length_b   1.000
_cell.length_c   1.000
_cell.angle_alpha   90.00
_cell.angle_beta   90.00
_cell.angle_gamma   90.00
#
_symmetry.space_group_name_H-M   'P 1'
#
loop_
_entity.id
_entity.type
_entity.pdbx_description
1 polymer ?
#
loop_
_entity_poly.entity_id
_entity_poly.type
_entity_poly.pdbx_seq_one_letter_code
_entity_poly.pdbx_strand_id
1 'polypeptide(L)'
;MASVKYVRRSRISRSSSCRLSKPVAPSQRTAVRTSNRLGGPTRSNFGIGKNTVSGAATSSRVSTTIEVQRSRDFLDSDDLVGWRRNPSTKNVDILTCRHADGSKRLVPERLIQQRSPLQLYAYWQTFSRPREETIDTNHYHIFDIIDDDASRGYKVQWVGYSPSDSDTTWEQPSKVGKIAPKLLDGYIMRRQACDASVSTRKCTGPSKS
;
A
#
# COMPACT_ATOMS: atom_id res chain seq x y z
N MET A 1 -12.51 -14.80 -4.19
CA MET A 1 -12.20 -13.39 -3.81
C MET A 1 -12.15 -12.57 -5.09
N ALA A 2 -13.03 -11.58 -5.24
CA ALA A 2 -13.03 -10.69 -6.40
C ALA A 2 -11.86 -9.71 -6.29
N SER A 3 -10.97 -9.71 -7.27
CA SER A 3 -9.80 -8.82 -7.33
C SER A 3 -10.03 -7.79 -8.44
N VAL A 4 -9.92 -6.50 -8.11
CA VAL A 4 -10.24 -5.39 -9.03
C VAL A 4 -8.96 -4.66 -9.42
N LYS A 5 -8.79 -4.40 -10.72
CA LYS A 5 -7.82 -3.44 -11.25
C LYS A 5 -8.33 -2.04 -10.93
N TYR A 6 -7.63 -1.31 -10.06
CA TYR A 6 -7.90 0.09 -9.77
C TYR A 6 -6.86 0.97 -10.46
N VAL A 7 -7.34 1.96 -11.21
CA VAL A 7 -6.53 3.07 -11.70
C VAL A 7 -6.79 4.23 -10.76
N ARG A 8 -5.79 4.61 -9.96
CA ARG A 8 -5.88 5.79 -9.10
C ARG A 8 -6.06 7.00 -10.02
N ARG A 9 -7.15 7.77 -9.85
CA ARG A 9 -7.26 9.07 -10.52
C ARG A 9 -6.11 9.95 -10.01
N SER A 10 -5.40 10.52 -10.97
CA SER A 10 -4.22 11.37 -10.84
C SER A 10 -4.23 12.25 -9.59
N ARG A 11 -3.07 12.33 -8.93
CA ARG A 11 -2.80 13.37 -7.92
C ARG A 11 -3.15 14.72 -8.55
N ILE A 12 -4.15 15.40 -8.00
CA ILE A 12 -4.25 16.85 -8.21
C ILE A 12 -2.99 17.42 -7.57
N SER A 13 -2.00 17.74 -8.41
CA SER A 13 -0.89 18.62 -8.08
C SER A 13 -1.49 19.88 -7.48
N ARG A 14 -1.43 20.01 -6.15
CA ARG A 14 -1.62 21.30 -5.50
C ARG A 14 -0.42 22.16 -5.91
N SER A 15 -0.54 22.88 -7.03
CA SER A 15 0.31 24.02 -7.30
C SER A 15 -0.10 25.09 -6.29
N SER A 16 0.68 25.21 -5.22
CA SER A 16 0.61 26.31 -4.28
C SER A 16 0.91 27.60 -5.07
N SER A 17 -0.12 28.33 -5.48
CA SER A 17 0.04 29.66 -6.05
C SER A 17 0.28 30.63 -4.90
N CYS A 18 1.53 30.70 -4.45
CA CYS A 18 2.01 31.77 -3.59
C CYS A 18 2.28 32.98 -4.49
N ARG A 19 1.38 33.97 -4.45
CA ARG A 19 1.68 35.33 -4.89
C ARG A 19 2.83 35.86 -4.03
N LEU A 20 3.91 36.31 -4.65
CA LEU A 20 4.76 37.40 -4.16
C LEU A 20 5.68 37.89 -5.30
N SER A 21 5.45 39.15 -5.67
CA SER A 21 6.41 40.18 -6.10
C SER A 21 7.39 39.91 -7.26
N LYS A 22 7.18 40.66 -8.36
CA LYS A 22 8.23 41.17 -9.28
C LYS A 22 9.35 41.88 -8.46
N PRO A 23 10.61 42.06 -8.93
CA PRO A 23 10.91 42.66 -10.24
C PRO A 23 12.31 42.40 -10.89
N VAL A 24 12.49 43.06 -12.04
CA VAL A 24 13.74 43.47 -12.72
C VAL A 24 14.53 42.44 -13.55
N ALA A 25 14.57 42.72 -14.87
CA ALA A 25 15.53 42.17 -15.82
C ALA A 25 16.80 43.04 -15.89
N PRO A 26 17.96 42.44 -16.23
CA PRO A 26 18.75 42.92 -17.38
C PRO A 26 19.25 41.73 -18.24
N SER A 27 19.05 41.77 -19.56
CA SER A 27 19.99 42.28 -20.59
C SER A 27 21.25 41.42 -20.82
N GLN A 28 21.20 40.68 -21.93
CA GLN A 28 22.24 40.30 -22.90
C GLN A 28 23.60 39.71 -22.45
N ARG A 29 23.97 38.56 -23.04
CA ARG A 29 25.18 38.42 -23.88
C ARG A 29 25.25 37.11 -24.65
N THR A 30 26.11 37.16 -25.66
CA THR A 30 26.17 36.44 -26.93
C THR A 30 27.10 35.22 -26.89
N ALA A 31 26.81 34.27 -27.80
CA ALA A 31 27.73 33.39 -28.56
C ALA A 31 28.71 32.44 -27.83
N VAL A 32 28.77 31.18 -28.25
CA VAL A 32 29.79 30.62 -29.17
C VAL A 32 29.64 29.10 -29.27
N ARG A 33 29.87 28.61 -30.49
CA ARG A 33 29.81 27.26 -31.05
C ARG A 33 31.11 26.47 -30.77
N THR A 34 31.08 25.14 -30.95
CA THR A 34 32.16 24.17 -31.32
C THR A 34 32.16 22.97 -30.33
N SER A 35 31.60 21.79 -30.70
CA SER A 35 32.15 20.65 -31.46
C SER A 35 33.14 19.74 -30.72
N ASN A 36 32.84 18.42 -30.83
CA ASN A 36 33.69 17.21 -30.77
C ASN A 36 33.34 16.28 -29.58
N ARG A 37 32.65 15.14 -29.79
CA ARG A 37 33.03 13.83 -30.39
C ARG A 37 33.65 12.85 -29.36
N LEU A 38 33.06 11.66 -29.37
CA LEU A 38 33.58 10.32 -28.99
C LEU A 38 33.56 9.91 -27.51
N GLY A 39 32.87 8.80 -27.23
CA GLY A 39 33.00 8.03 -26.01
C GLY A 39 31.73 7.32 -25.55
N GLY A 40 31.29 6.26 -26.25
CA GLY A 40 30.51 5.19 -25.60
C GLY A 40 31.43 4.30 -24.75
N PRO A 41 30.94 3.25 -24.04
CA PRO A 41 29.74 2.49 -24.37
C PRO A 41 28.80 2.14 -23.20
N THR A 42 27.76 1.44 -23.60
CA THR A 42 26.49 1.08 -22.97
C THR A 42 26.54 -0.18 -22.08
N ARG A 43 25.74 -0.16 -20.99
CA ARG A 43 25.02 -1.24 -20.28
C ARG A 43 25.75 -2.41 -19.57
N SER A 44 25.27 -2.69 -18.36
CA SER A 44 24.71 -4.01 -17.95
C SER A 44 23.78 -3.75 -16.72
N ASN A 45 22.50 -4.11 -16.62
CA ASN A 45 21.66 -5.23 -17.08
C ASN A 45 22.15 -6.61 -16.63
N PHE A 46 21.96 -6.90 -15.34
CA PHE A 46 21.98 -8.25 -14.80
C PHE A 46 20.67 -8.98 -15.13
N GLY A 47 20.59 -9.50 -16.36
CA GLY A 47 19.72 -10.61 -16.73
C GLY A 47 20.50 -11.91 -16.62
N ILE A 48 20.04 -12.83 -15.78
CA ILE A 48 20.66 -14.13 -15.55
C ILE A 48 20.56 -14.98 -16.82
N GLY A 49 21.71 -15.31 -17.40
CA GLY A 49 21.86 -16.14 -18.59
C GLY A 49 21.58 -17.62 -18.32
N LYS A 50 20.99 -18.28 -19.32
CA LYS A 50 20.93 -19.73 -19.46
C LYS A 50 22.23 -20.19 -20.13
N ASN A 51 22.98 -21.08 -19.49
CA ASN A 51 24.06 -21.82 -20.13
C ASN A 51 23.77 -23.32 -20.03
N THR A 52 23.73 -23.97 -21.20
CA THR A 52 23.72 -25.43 -21.36
C THR A 52 25.09 -25.83 -21.93
N VAL A 53 25.90 -26.58 -21.18
CA VAL A 53 26.81 -27.62 -21.72
C VAL A 53 26.96 -28.71 -20.66
N SER A 54 26.82 -29.94 -21.13
CA SER A 54 26.89 -31.21 -20.43
C SER A 54 28.26 -31.46 -19.78
N GLY A 55 28.24 -32.01 -18.56
CA GLY A 55 29.41 -32.55 -17.88
C GLY A 55 28.99 -33.24 -16.59
N ALA A 56 28.99 -34.57 -16.60
CA ALA A 56 28.58 -35.41 -15.49
C ALA A 56 29.54 -35.27 -14.30
N ALA A 57 28.99 -34.87 -13.14
CA ALA A 57 29.55 -35.18 -11.84
C ALA A 57 28.42 -35.15 -10.82
N THR A 58 28.12 -36.34 -10.29
CA THR A 58 27.19 -36.59 -9.19
C THR A 58 27.66 -35.81 -7.96
N SER A 59 27.04 -34.66 -7.69
CA SER A 59 27.18 -33.95 -6.43
C SER A 59 25.80 -33.49 -6.02
N SER A 60 25.18 -34.24 -5.10
CA SER A 60 23.91 -33.90 -4.46
C SER A 60 24.11 -32.67 -3.59
N ARG A 61 24.16 -31.49 -4.22
CA ARG A 61 24.06 -30.22 -3.54
C ARG A 61 22.59 -30.04 -3.17
N VAL A 62 22.24 -30.49 -1.97
CA VAL A 62 20.95 -30.18 -1.35
C VAL A 62 20.92 -28.67 -1.12
N SER A 63 20.45 -27.94 -2.13
CA SER A 63 20.02 -26.56 -1.97
C SER A 63 18.80 -26.61 -1.04
N THR A 64 19.05 -26.55 0.26
CA THR A 64 18.01 -26.41 1.28
C THR A 64 17.47 -25.00 1.15
N THR A 65 16.60 -24.78 0.17
CA THR A 65 15.75 -23.59 0.11
C THR A 65 14.82 -23.72 1.30
N ILE A 66 15.16 -23.08 2.43
CA ILE A 66 14.25 -22.97 3.57
C ILE A 66 13.03 -22.20 3.06
N GLU A 67 11.98 -22.94 2.76
CA GLU A 67 10.74 -22.38 2.25
C GLU A 67 10.06 -21.63 3.39
N VAL A 68 10.13 -20.31 3.36
CA VAL A 68 9.50 -19.48 4.39
C VAL A 68 7.98 -19.66 4.32
N GLN A 69 7.42 -20.21 5.40
CA GLN A 69 6.00 -20.53 5.47
C GLN A 69 5.14 -19.28 5.72
N ARG A 70 3.90 -19.33 5.22
CA ARG A 70 2.87 -18.34 5.52
C ARG A 70 2.32 -18.59 6.93
N SER A 71 2.33 -17.56 7.79
CA SER A 71 1.88 -17.68 9.18
C SER A 71 0.99 -16.49 9.59
N ARG A 72 0.15 -16.72 10.62
CA ARG A 72 -0.60 -15.66 11.32
C ARG A 72 0.04 -15.29 12.67
N ASP A 73 1.11 -15.97 13.04
CA ASP A 73 1.93 -15.62 14.19
C ASP A 73 2.77 -14.40 13.81
N PHE A 74 2.35 -13.24 14.32
CA PHE A 74 2.98 -11.94 14.12
C PHE A 74 2.90 -11.20 15.44
N LEU A 75 4.04 -10.71 15.89
CA LEU A 75 4.18 -9.83 17.04
C LEU A 75 4.61 -8.45 16.55
N ASP A 76 4.13 -7.42 17.24
CA ASP A 76 4.44 -6.01 16.97
C ASP A 76 5.95 -5.69 17.09
N SER A 77 6.71 -6.56 17.75
CA SER A 77 8.17 -6.51 17.84
C SER A 77 8.89 -7.14 16.66
N ASP A 78 8.21 -7.87 15.77
CA ASP A 78 8.84 -8.52 14.62
C ASP A 78 9.22 -7.47 13.56
N ASP A 79 10.39 -7.59 12.94
CA ASP A 79 10.82 -6.67 11.88
C ASP A 79 10.14 -6.99 10.55
N LEU A 80 9.78 -5.95 9.80
CA LEU A 80 9.28 -6.08 8.44
C LEU A 80 10.45 -5.98 7.45
N VAL A 81 10.87 -7.10 6.86
CA VAL A 81 12.14 -7.19 6.10
C VAL A 81 11.95 -7.37 4.60
N GLY A 82 10.74 -7.66 4.14
CA GLY A 82 10.48 -7.88 2.72
C GLY A 82 9.01 -8.15 2.43
N TRP A 83 8.68 -8.45 1.17
CA TRP A 83 7.31 -8.75 0.78
C TRP A 83 7.27 -9.79 -0.34
N ARG A 84 6.16 -10.54 -0.40
CA ARG A 84 5.83 -11.50 -1.44
C ARG A 84 4.41 -11.26 -1.93
N ARG A 85 4.27 -11.00 -3.23
CA ARG A 85 2.95 -10.92 -3.88
C ARG A 85 2.45 -12.31 -4.25
N ASN A 86 1.20 -12.62 -3.89
CA ASN A 86 0.51 -13.80 -4.38
C ASN A 86 -0.19 -13.47 -5.72
N PRO A 87 0.24 -14.04 -6.86
CA PRO A 87 -0.31 -13.68 -8.17
C PRO A 87 -1.76 -14.14 -8.37
N SER A 88 -2.22 -15.16 -7.65
CA SER A 88 -3.58 -15.70 -7.79
C SER A 88 -4.60 -14.87 -7.01
N THR A 89 -4.28 -14.55 -5.75
CA THR A 89 -5.19 -13.79 -4.87
C THR A 89 -4.99 -12.28 -4.95
N LYS A 90 -3.88 -11.84 -5.55
CA LYS A 90 -3.39 -10.45 -5.52
C LYS A 90 -3.19 -9.91 -4.10
N ASN A 91 -3.07 -10.78 -3.11
CA ASN A 91 -2.69 -10.41 -1.75
C ASN A 91 -1.19 -10.24 -1.66
N VAL A 92 -0.75 -9.44 -0.69
CA VAL A 92 0.65 -9.29 -0.32
C VAL A 92 0.85 -9.92 1.05
N ASP A 93 1.90 -10.72 1.16
CA ASP A 93 2.42 -11.17 2.43
C ASP A 93 3.72 -10.40 2.70
N ILE A 94 3.93 -9.99 3.94
CA ILE A 94 5.15 -9.32 4.40
C ILE A 94 6.04 -10.39 5.02
N LEU A 95 7.30 -10.42 4.61
CA LEU A 95 8.32 -11.22 5.25
C LEU A 95 8.68 -10.54 6.56
N THR A 96 8.45 -11.24 7.66
CA THR A 96 8.75 -10.77 9.00
C THR A 96 9.88 -11.60 9.61
N CYS A 97 10.69 -10.96 10.45
CA CYS A 97 11.80 -11.58 11.16
C CYS A 97 11.63 -11.36 12.67
N ARG A 98 11.57 -12.44 13.44
CA ARG A 98 11.47 -12.36 14.90
C ARG A 98 12.85 -12.20 15.51
N HIS A 99 13.06 -11.17 16.33
CA HIS A 99 14.35 -10.91 16.98
C HIS A 99 14.77 -12.03 17.94
N ALA A 100 13.81 -12.63 18.65
CA ALA A 100 14.10 -13.62 19.69
C ALA A 100 14.77 -14.90 19.16
N ASP A 101 14.44 -15.33 17.95
CA ASP A 101 14.89 -16.62 17.38
C ASP A 101 15.41 -16.50 15.94
N GLY A 102 15.41 -15.31 15.33
CA GLY A 102 15.81 -15.06 13.95
C GLY A 102 14.90 -15.71 12.91
N SER A 103 13.76 -16.27 13.32
CA SER A 103 12.88 -17.02 12.43
C SER A 103 12.15 -16.08 11.47
N LYS A 104 12.02 -16.54 10.22
CA LYS A 104 11.35 -15.81 9.16
C LYS A 104 10.01 -16.44 8.83
N ARG A 105 9.02 -15.60 8.55
CA ARG A 105 7.64 -16.02 8.25
C ARG A 105 6.96 -15.00 7.35
N LEU A 106 6.05 -15.47 6.51
CA LEU A 106 5.27 -14.62 5.63
C LEU A 106 3.91 -14.35 6.25
N VAL A 107 3.70 -13.12 6.68
CA VAL A 107 2.48 -12.69 7.37
C VAL A 107 1.60 -11.92 6.40
N PRO A 108 0.28 -12.18 6.33
CA PRO A 108 -0.61 -11.40 5.47
C PRO A 108 -0.54 -9.91 5.83
N GLU A 109 -0.35 -9.04 4.84
CA GLU A 109 -0.26 -7.59 5.05
C GLU A 109 -1.47 -7.03 5.82
N ARG A 110 -2.67 -7.50 5.48
CA ARG A 110 -3.90 -7.14 6.19
C ARG A 110 -3.82 -7.43 7.69
N LEU A 111 -3.20 -8.55 8.08
CA LEU A 111 -3.09 -8.93 9.49
C LEU A 111 -2.17 -7.96 10.25
N ILE A 112 -1.07 -7.55 9.62
CA ILE A 112 -0.17 -6.55 10.18
C ILE A 112 -0.88 -5.21 10.29
N GLN A 113 -1.60 -4.76 9.26
CA GLN A 113 -2.37 -3.51 9.35
C GLN A 113 -3.41 -3.53 10.49
N GLN A 114 -4.01 -4.68 10.76
CA GLN A 114 -4.97 -4.83 11.84
C GLN A 114 -4.31 -4.75 13.23
N ARG A 115 -3.08 -5.25 13.39
CA ARG A 115 -2.38 -5.31 14.68
C ARG A 115 -1.49 -4.09 14.91
N SER A 116 -0.67 -3.74 13.93
CA SER A 116 0.38 -2.71 14.02
C SER A 116 0.38 -1.82 12.76
N PRO A 117 -0.68 -1.02 12.53
CA PRO A 117 -0.83 -0.23 11.31
C PRO A 117 0.31 0.76 11.09
N LEU A 118 0.77 1.44 12.14
CA LEU A 118 1.85 2.43 12.04
C LEU A 118 3.16 1.81 11.56
N GLN A 119 3.48 0.60 12.05
CA GLN A 119 4.67 -0.13 11.62
C GLN A 119 4.60 -0.50 10.13
N LEU A 120 3.43 -0.94 9.66
CA LEU A 120 3.23 -1.24 8.25
C LEU A 120 3.37 0.00 7.36
N TYR A 121 2.80 1.13 7.77
CA TYR A 121 2.89 2.38 7.00
C TYR A 121 4.34 2.89 6.94
N ALA A 122 5.04 2.86 8.07
CA ALA A 122 6.46 3.21 8.13
C ALA A 122 7.29 2.31 7.21
N TYR A 123 7.02 0.99 7.21
CA TYR A 123 7.68 0.05 6.31
C TYR A 123 7.46 0.42 4.83
N TRP A 124 6.24 0.70 4.40
CA TRP A 124 6.00 1.10 3.01
C TRP A 124 6.63 2.44 2.64
N GLN A 125 6.74 3.37 3.59
CA GLN A 125 7.39 4.66 3.38
C GLN A 125 8.91 4.53 3.13
N THR A 126 9.54 3.42 3.54
CA THR A 126 10.98 3.19 3.29
C THR A 126 11.33 3.07 1.79
N PHE A 127 10.36 2.79 0.92
CA PHE A 127 10.63 2.47 -0.49
C PHE A 127 10.73 3.70 -1.42
N SER A 128 10.66 4.94 -0.93
CA SER A 128 10.70 6.20 -1.72
C SER A 128 9.66 6.34 -2.84
N ARG A 129 8.79 5.35 -3.02
CA ARG A 129 7.69 5.30 -3.98
C ARG A 129 6.46 4.70 -3.31
N PRO A 130 5.26 4.97 -3.86
CA PRO A 130 4.03 4.38 -3.36
C PRO A 130 4.07 2.84 -3.31
N ARG A 131 3.28 2.25 -2.41
CA ARG A 131 3.19 0.80 -2.23
C ARG A 131 2.88 0.08 -3.55
N GLU A 132 1.92 0.60 -4.32
CA GLU A 132 1.46 0.01 -5.59
C GLU A 132 2.57 -0.07 -6.65
N GLU A 133 3.42 0.95 -6.71
CA GLU A 133 4.59 1.01 -7.61
C GLU A 133 5.71 0.12 -7.10
N THR A 134 5.84 -0.03 -5.78
CA THR A 134 6.83 -0.91 -5.15
C THR A 134 6.55 -2.37 -5.46
N ILE A 135 5.28 -2.78 -5.42
CA ILE A 135 4.86 -4.17 -5.65
C ILE A 135 4.38 -4.45 -7.08
N ASP A 136 4.54 -3.47 -7.98
CA ASP A 136 4.13 -3.51 -9.39
C ASP A 136 2.70 -4.06 -9.57
N THR A 137 1.72 -3.40 -8.95
CA THR A 137 0.31 -3.77 -9.06
C THR A 137 -0.59 -2.57 -9.15
N ASN A 138 -1.69 -2.74 -9.87
CA ASN A 138 -2.83 -1.84 -9.83
C ASN A 138 -4.02 -2.44 -9.07
N HIS A 139 -3.81 -3.51 -8.29
CA HIS A 139 -4.88 -4.16 -7.53
C HIS A 139 -4.87 -3.74 -6.06
N TYR A 140 -6.06 -3.43 -5.54
CA TYR A 140 -6.26 -2.94 -4.19
C TYR A 140 -7.38 -3.73 -3.52
N HIS A 141 -7.25 -3.90 -2.21
CA HIS A 141 -8.24 -4.57 -1.37
C HIS A 141 -8.79 -3.57 -0.35
N ILE A 142 -10.11 -3.57 -0.15
CA ILE A 142 -10.78 -2.76 0.87
C ILE A 142 -10.35 -3.29 2.24
N PHE A 143 -9.68 -2.47 3.05
CA PHE A 143 -9.32 -2.82 4.42
C PHE A 143 -10.53 -2.65 5.34
N ASP A 144 -11.13 -1.45 5.36
CA ASP A 144 -12.30 -1.08 6.16
C ASP A 144 -13.13 0.02 5.46
N ILE A 145 -14.36 0.19 5.91
CA ILE A 145 -15.23 1.32 5.55
C ILE A 145 -15.27 2.24 6.77
N ILE A 146 -14.78 3.46 6.59
CA ILE A 146 -14.54 4.38 7.72
C ILE A 146 -15.60 5.47 7.81
N ASP A 147 -16.33 5.74 6.73
CA ASP A 147 -17.35 6.78 6.68
C ASP A 147 -18.36 6.50 5.56
N ASP A 148 -19.50 7.18 5.60
CA ASP A 148 -20.44 7.23 4.48
C ASP A 148 -21.01 8.64 4.30
N ASP A 149 -21.58 8.86 3.12
CA ASP A 149 -22.27 10.09 2.77
C ASP A 149 -23.31 9.76 1.70
N ALA A 150 -24.51 10.33 1.83
CA ALA A 150 -25.63 10.03 0.93
C ALA A 150 -25.33 10.40 -0.54
N SER A 151 -24.49 11.40 -0.78
CA SER A 151 -24.13 11.86 -2.14
C SER A 151 -22.88 11.17 -2.70
N ARG A 152 -21.93 10.78 -1.84
CA ARG A 152 -20.61 10.27 -2.25
C ARG A 152 -20.48 8.75 -2.13
N GLY A 153 -21.34 8.09 -1.37
CA GLY A 153 -21.26 6.65 -1.09
C GLY A 153 -20.43 6.35 0.15
N TYR A 154 -19.51 5.39 0.07
CA TYR A 154 -18.71 4.94 1.22
C TYR A 154 -17.26 5.41 1.11
N LYS A 155 -16.71 5.91 2.21
CA LYS A 155 -15.28 6.22 2.32
C LYS A 155 -14.52 4.97 2.72
N VAL A 156 -13.64 4.53 1.83
CA VAL A 156 -12.92 3.26 1.90
C VAL A 156 -11.48 3.50 2.32
N GLN A 157 -11.04 2.75 3.34
CA GLN A 157 -9.62 2.55 3.64
C GLN A 157 -9.09 1.33 2.87
N TRP A 158 -7.89 1.47 2.30
CA TRP A 158 -7.25 0.43 1.50
C TRP A 158 -6.20 -0.35 2.30
N VAL A 159 -5.97 -1.62 1.94
CA VAL A 159 -4.89 -2.43 2.53
C VAL A 159 -3.53 -1.81 2.17
N GLY A 160 -2.70 -1.59 3.18
CA GLY A 160 -1.39 -0.96 3.09
C GLY A 160 -1.40 0.57 3.18
N TYR A 161 -2.56 1.21 3.36
CA TYR A 161 -2.69 2.67 3.45
C TYR A 161 -3.39 3.12 4.74
N SER A 162 -3.08 4.35 5.15
CA SER A 162 -3.64 4.96 6.36
C SER A 162 -5.13 5.30 6.20
N PRO A 163 -5.88 5.48 7.30
CA PRO A 163 -7.27 5.95 7.23
C PRO A 163 -7.38 7.47 6.97
N SER A 164 -6.28 8.13 6.58
CA SER A 164 -6.28 9.57 6.30
C SER A 164 -7.02 9.92 5.00
N ASP A 165 -7.44 11.18 4.88
CA ASP A 165 -8.16 11.68 3.71
C ASP A 165 -7.36 11.56 2.40
N SER A 166 -6.03 11.62 2.45
CA SER A 166 -5.17 11.50 1.26
C SER A 166 -5.02 10.05 0.76
N ASP A 167 -5.26 9.09 1.65
CA ASP A 167 -5.06 7.66 1.45
C ASP A 167 -6.37 6.86 1.32
N THR A 168 -7.49 7.52 1.57
CA THR A 168 -8.84 6.95 1.46
C THR A 168 -9.54 7.49 0.23
N THR A 169 -10.54 6.76 -0.28
CA THR A 169 -11.33 7.21 -1.43
C THR A 169 -12.81 6.97 -1.19
N TRP A 170 -13.64 7.80 -1.82
CA TRP A 170 -15.08 7.62 -1.85
C TRP A 170 -15.46 6.68 -2.99
N GLU A 171 -16.20 5.63 -2.67
CA GLU A 171 -16.55 4.56 -3.59
C GLU A 171 -18.06 4.33 -3.59
N GLN A 172 -18.59 4.02 -4.77
CA GLN A 172 -20.02 3.83 -4.97
C GLN A 172 -20.57 2.62 -4.17
N PRO A 173 -21.78 2.69 -3.59
CA PRO A 173 -22.37 1.59 -2.82
C PRO A 173 -22.40 0.25 -3.56
N SER A 174 -22.77 0.26 -4.85
CA SER A 174 -22.82 -0.94 -5.70
C SER A 174 -21.45 -1.60 -5.85
N LYS A 175 -20.38 -0.79 -5.94
CA LYS A 175 -19.00 -1.27 -6.04
C LYS A 175 -18.55 -1.90 -4.73
N VAL A 176 -18.78 -1.23 -3.60
CA VAL A 176 -18.40 -1.74 -2.28
C VAL A 176 -19.16 -3.02 -1.96
N GLY A 177 -20.48 -3.06 -2.19
CA GLY A 177 -21.32 -4.24 -1.97
C GLY A 177 -20.90 -5.45 -2.82
N LYS A 178 -20.45 -5.22 -4.06
CA LYS A 178 -19.93 -6.30 -4.93
C LYS A 178 -18.58 -6.85 -4.47
N ILE A 179 -17.68 -5.97 -4.00
CA ILE A 179 -16.28 -6.34 -3.72
C ILE A 179 -16.12 -6.88 -2.29
N ALA A 180 -16.75 -6.23 -1.31
CA ALA A 180 -16.57 -6.52 0.09
C ALA A 180 -17.92 -6.54 0.86
N PRO A 181 -18.86 -7.43 0.49
CA PRO A 181 -20.19 -7.48 1.10
C PRO A 181 -20.11 -7.64 2.62
N LYS A 182 -19.24 -8.54 3.11
CA LYS A 182 -19.07 -8.76 4.55
C LYS A 182 -18.55 -7.54 5.32
N LEU A 183 -17.71 -6.71 4.71
CA LEU A 183 -17.24 -5.47 5.35
C LEU A 183 -18.34 -4.42 5.37
N LEU A 184 -19.15 -4.37 4.31
CA LEU A 184 -20.32 -3.49 4.25
C LEU A 184 -21.36 -3.85 5.30
N ASP A 185 -21.70 -5.14 5.43
CA ASP A 185 -22.63 -5.62 6.45
C ASP A 185 -22.13 -5.24 7.86
N GLY A 186 -20.85 -5.49 8.13
CA GLY A 186 -20.22 -5.11 9.39
C GLY A 186 -20.24 -3.61 9.66
N TYR A 187 -20.04 -2.78 8.64
CA TYR A 187 -20.13 -1.32 8.77
C TYR A 187 -21.55 -0.87 9.10
N ILE A 188 -22.56 -1.36 8.38
CA ILE A 188 -23.97 -1.02 8.60
C ILE A 188 -24.39 -1.39 10.03
N MET A 189 -24.04 -2.59 10.48
CA MET A 189 -24.33 -3.04 11.85
C MET A 189 -23.68 -2.13 12.91
N ARG A 190 -22.39 -1.76 12.73
CA ARG A 190 -21.70 -0.83 13.64
C ARG A 190 -22.37 0.53 13.67
N ARG A 191 -22.79 1.04 12.51
CA ARG A 191 -23.45 2.34 12.40
C ARG A 191 -24.82 2.37 13.08
N GLN A 192 -25.65 1.37 12.84
CA GLN A 192 -26.95 1.25 13.50
C GLN A 192 -26.82 1.16 15.03
N ALA A 193 -25.82 0.43 15.53
CA ALA A 193 -25.54 0.38 16.96
C ALA A 193 -25.11 1.74 17.53
N CYS A 194 -24.26 2.49 16.81
CA CYS A 194 -23.89 3.85 17.18
C CYS A 194 -25.11 4.78 17.23
N ASP A 195 -25.95 4.78 16.20
CA ASP A 195 -27.15 5.62 16.13
C ASP A 195 -28.13 5.33 17.27
N ALA A 196 -28.34 4.04 17.59
CA ALA A 196 -29.15 3.62 18.73
C ALA A 196 -28.60 4.13 20.06
N SER A 197 -27.28 4.06 20.27
CA SER A 197 -26.60 4.53 21.49
C SER A 197 -26.57 6.06 21.65
N VAL A 198 -26.65 6.80 20.55
CA VAL A 198 -26.74 8.28 20.56
C VAL A 198 -28.16 8.71 20.89
N SER A 199 -29.17 7.99 20.39
CA SER A 199 -30.58 8.24 20.68
C SER A 199 -30.90 8.11 22.17
N THR A 200 -30.42 7.05 22.84
CA THR A 200 -30.67 6.81 24.27
C THR A 200 -30.06 7.88 25.19
N ARG A 201 -28.90 8.44 24.84
CA ARG A 201 -28.25 9.53 25.60
C ARG A 201 -28.94 10.88 25.45
N LYS A 202 -29.75 11.09 24.41
CA LYS A 202 -30.51 12.34 24.23
C LYS A 202 -31.80 12.42 25.07
N CYS A 203 -32.28 11.30 25.61
CA CYS A 203 -33.54 11.24 26.35
C CYS A 203 -33.43 11.44 27.88
N THR A 204 -32.24 11.67 28.43
CA THR A 204 -32.01 11.93 29.87
C THR A 204 -31.70 13.41 30.12
N GLY A 205 -32.68 14.28 29.87
CA GLY A 205 -32.65 15.66 30.37
C GLY A 205 -33.15 15.69 31.83
N PRO A 206 -32.50 16.40 32.76
CA PRO A 206 -32.96 16.46 34.14
C PRO A 206 -34.26 17.28 34.22
N SER A 207 -35.35 16.61 34.62
CA SER A 207 -36.55 17.27 35.13
C SER A 207 -36.16 18.07 36.38
N LYS A 208 -36.04 19.39 36.23
CA LYS A 208 -35.98 20.29 37.38
C LYS A 208 -37.39 20.44 37.94
N SER A 209 -37.53 19.95 39.16
CA SER A 209 -38.58 20.20 40.15
C SER A 209 -38.66 21.66 40.56
#